data_AF-A0A3C1WSG8-F1
#
_entry.id   AF-A0A3C1WSG8-F1
#
_cell.length_a   1.000
_cell.length_b   1.000
_cell.length_c   1.000
_cell.angle_alpha   90.00
_cell.angle_beta   90.00
_cell.angle_gamma   90.00
#
_symmetry.space_group_name_H-M   'P 1'
#
loop_
_entity.id
_entity.type
_entity.pdbx_description
1 polymer ?
#
loop_
_entity_poly.entity_id
_entity_poly.type
_entity_poly.pdbx_seq_one_letter_code
_entity_poly.pdbx_strand_id
1 'polypeptide(L)'
;MPEENPEKKKRPKDYLSDEENARYKVIAGKAFLVGLALIVIYFIIKRWGSISSGWGVVTKVFQPILFGAVMAYLANPIMGFFSRLFNNIADFFAKRRGKKRKLPENGKPIKWIRVLSSILAILLIVAAVIFFLVLVVPQFISTLNELVNHIHEKVRGVIDWADRITSYRFKDVMDSARDNKNIDNTLDKLVDFVRKYFNLESQNQVVNTLTKWGMSFGKTVVNLIIGIFVCVYVLIDKEKFKAWTKKIIYVIFPVKPANHVVETLRKADEVFYGFIVGKIIDSIIIGIICYFAMLILGFPYAVVCSVIIGVTNVIPIFGPYIGAVPTVCLIFVNNPMQGIYFLIFVIVLQQFDGNFLGPKILGDSTGVSPFWVVFAIVVGGGLFGVPGMIIGVPMVSLTLWVIKRIADHYLRVKKMPVPASSYEKLGYIDPATGDIIPRQGSRKKKHNGIIEKILSKRKNKQPKK
;
A
#
# COMPACT_ATOMS: atom_id res chain seq x y z
N MET A 1 49.78 -72.12 -65.74
CA MET A 1 50.19 -70.73 -65.42
C MET A 1 49.84 -70.48 -63.96
N PRO A 2 50.82 -70.11 -63.11
CA PRO A 2 50.60 -69.71 -61.72
C PRO A 2 50.28 -68.20 -61.62
N GLU A 3 49.91 -67.76 -60.41
CA GLU A 3 49.61 -66.39 -59.95
C GLU A 3 48.24 -65.83 -60.41
N GLU A 4 47.39 -65.24 -59.57
CA GLU A 4 47.66 -64.20 -58.57
C GLU A 4 46.48 -64.06 -57.57
N ASN A 5 46.80 -63.66 -56.34
CA ASN A 5 45.88 -63.34 -55.24
C ASN A 5 45.28 -61.92 -55.39
N PRO A 6 43.97 -61.70 -55.18
CA PRO A 6 43.48 -60.38 -54.86
C PRO A 6 43.05 -60.28 -53.38
N GLU A 7 43.92 -59.63 -52.62
CA GLU A 7 43.67 -58.75 -51.47
C GLU A 7 42.29 -58.81 -50.78
N LYS A 8 42.32 -59.24 -49.52
CA LYS A 8 41.33 -58.85 -48.49
C LYS A 8 41.37 -57.33 -48.27
N LYS A 9 40.59 -56.56 -49.04
CA LYS A 9 40.21 -55.18 -48.66
C LYS A 9 39.22 -55.23 -47.48
N LYS A 10 39.75 -55.19 -46.26
CA LYS A 10 38.99 -54.80 -45.06
C LYS A 10 38.43 -53.39 -45.30
N ARG A 11 37.11 -53.25 -45.44
CA ARG A 11 36.46 -51.94 -45.30
C ARG A 11 36.66 -51.45 -43.85
N PRO A 12 37.04 -50.19 -43.61
CA PRO A 12 37.04 -49.66 -42.26
C PRO A 12 35.59 -49.67 -41.76
N LYS A 13 35.34 -50.43 -40.68
CA LYS A 13 34.09 -50.31 -39.95
C LYS A 13 34.20 -49.01 -39.16
N ASP A 14 33.42 -48.02 -39.59
CA ASP A 14 33.21 -46.76 -38.88
C ASP A 14 32.50 -47.05 -37.56
N TYR A 15 33.28 -47.43 -36.55
CA TYR A 15 32.82 -47.54 -35.17
C TYR A 15 33.06 -46.17 -34.52
N LEU A 16 32.10 -45.25 -34.67
CA LEU A 16 31.93 -44.19 -33.68
C LEU A 16 31.83 -44.89 -32.31
N SER A 17 32.68 -44.49 -31.36
CA SER A 17 32.68 -45.11 -30.03
C SER A 17 31.26 -45.04 -29.44
N ASP A 18 30.81 -46.09 -28.74
CA ASP A 18 29.46 -46.13 -28.16
C ASP A 18 29.15 -44.88 -27.31
N GLU A 19 30.19 -44.24 -26.78
CA GLU A 19 30.14 -42.96 -26.07
C GLU A 19 29.80 -41.76 -26.96
N GLU A 20 30.34 -41.66 -28.18
CA GLU A 20 30.03 -40.59 -29.14
C GLU A 20 28.62 -40.72 -29.69
N ASN A 21 28.16 -41.94 -29.96
CA ASN A 21 26.77 -42.21 -30.35
C ASN A 21 25.78 -41.88 -29.22
N ALA A 22 26.15 -42.15 -27.97
CA ALA A 22 25.35 -41.74 -26.82
C ALA A 22 25.28 -40.21 -26.68
N ARG A 23 26.41 -39.50 -26.87
CA ARG A 23 26.46 -38.03 -26.85
C ARG A 23 25.63 -37.41 -27.98
N TYR A 24 25.70 -37.95 -29.20
CA TYR A 24 24.90 -37.46 -30.33
C TYR A 24 23.40 -37.64 -30.09
N LYS A 25 22.97 -38.78 -29.53
CA LYS A 25 21.56 -39.01 -29.14
C LYS A 25 21.08 -38.03 -28.07
N VAL A 26 21.90 -37.71 -27.07
CA VAL A 26 21.57 -36.73 -26.03
C VAL A 26 21.46 -35.31 -26.60
N ILE A 27 22.38 -34.92 -27.49
CA ILE A 27 22.34 -33.61 -28.17
C ILE A 27 21.12 -33.51 -29.08
N ALA A 28 20.83 -34.54 -29.87
CA ALA A 28 19.64 -34.61 -30.71
C ALA A 28 18.34 -34.56 -29.89
N GLY A 29 18.28 -35.26 -28.76
CA GLY A 29 17.14 -35.21 -27.84
C GLY A 29 16.91 -33.82 -27.22
N LYS A 30 17.98 -33.14 -26.80
CA LYS A 30 17.89 -31.75 -26.32
C LYS A 30 17.46 -30.79 -27.43
N ALA A 31 18.02 -30.91 -28.63
CA ALA A 31 17.64 -30.09 -29.77
C ALA A 31 16.16 -30.29 -30.16
N PHE A 32 15.66 -31.53 -30.11
CA PHE A 32 14.25 -31.84 -30.33
C PHE A 32 13.34 -31.20 -29.27
N LEU A 33 13.69 -31.30 -27.98
CA LEU A 33 12.94 -30.65 -26.90
C LEU A 33 12.93 -29.13 -27.03
N VAL A 34 14.06 -28.53 -27.40
CA VAL A 34 14.15 -27.09 -27.67
C VAL A 34 13.28 -26.69 -28.86
N GLY A 35 13.31 -27.46 -29.96
CA GLY A 35 12.45 -27.23 -31.12
C GLY A 35 10.96 -27.32 -30.78
N LEU A 36 10.57 -28.31 -29.98
CA LEU A 36 9.20 -28.49 -29.51
C LEU A 36 8.77 -27.33 -28.59
N ALA A 37 9.66 -26.88 -27.69
CA ALA A 37 9.43 -25.72 -26.84
C ALA A 37 9.25 -24.42 -27.66
N LEU A 38 10.07 -24.20 -28.69
CA LEU A 38 9.95 -23.04 -29.58
C LEU A 38 8.63 -23.03 -30.35
N ILE A 39 8.17 -24.19 -30.83
CA ILE A 39 6.86 -24.33 -31.49
C ILE A 39 5.73 -23.99 -30.50
N VAL A 40 5.78 -24.51 -29.27
CA VAL A 40 4.80 -24.20 -28.22
C VAL A 40 4.79 -22.70 -27.90
N ILE A 41 5.97 -22.08 -27.73
CA ILE A 41 6.11 -20.64 -27.48
C ILE A 41 5.53 -19.83 -28.65
N TYR A 42 5.83 -20.22 -29.89
CA TYR A 42 5.27 -19.58 -31.08
C TYR A 42 3.73 -19.63 -31.09
N PHE A 43 3.13 -20.79 -30.78
CA PHE A 43 1.68 -20.91 -30.66
C PHE A 43 1.08 -20.08 -29.53
N ILE A 44 1.77 -19.97 -28.38
CA ILE A 44 1.36 -19.12 -27.25
C ILE A 44 1.37 -17.65 -27.65
N ILE A 45 2.43 -17.18 -28.32
CA ILE A 45 2.53 -15.78 -28.77
C ILE A 45 1.47 -15.49 -29.84
N LYS A 46 1.27 -16.39 -30.81
CA LYS A 46 0.26 -16.21 -31.87
C LYS A 46 -1.17 -16.20 -31.33
N ARG A 47 -1.46 -16.99 -30.29
CA ARG A 47 -2.78 -17.03 -29.62
C ARG A 47 -2.86 -16.13 -28.39
N TRP A 48 -1.92 -15.20 -28.20
CA TRP A 48 -1.87 -14.35 -27.02
C TRP A 48 -3.15 -13.55 -26.81
N GLY A 49 -3.79 -13.07 -27.88
CA GLY A 49 -5.10 -12.40 -27.82
C GLY A 49 -6.19 -13.27 -27.18
N SER A 50 -6.27 -14.55 -27.56
CA SER A 50 -7.26 -15.50 -27.01
C SER A 50 -6.89 -16.02 -25.62
N ILE A 51 -5.59 -16.22 -25.36
CA ILE A 51 -5.10 -16.65 -24.03
C ILE A 51 -5.31 -15.53 -23.01
N SER A 52 -4.98 -14.29 -23.37
CA SER A 52 -5.16 -13.11 -22.51
C SER A 52 -6.64 -12.78 -22.26
N SER A 53 -7.53 -12.98 -23.25
CA SER A 53 -8.97 -12.83 -23.04
C SER A 53 -9.53 -13.92 -22.11
N GLY A 54 -9.09 -15.17 -22.28
CA GLY A 54 -9.41 -16.27 -21.37
C GLY A 54 -8.94 -16.00 -19.94
N TRP A 55 -7.70 -15.51 -19.78
CA TRP A 55 -7.18 -15.07 -18.49
C TRP A 55 -8.02 -13.94 -17.87
N GLY A 56 -8.46 -12.98 -18.69
CA GLY A 56 -9.35 -11.90 -18.27
C GLY A 56 -10.69 -12.40 -17.70
N VAL A 57 -11.28 -13.44 -18.29
CA VAL A 57 -12.51 -14.07 -17.77
C VAL A 57 -12.26 -14.72 -16.42
N VAL A 58 -11.17 -15.51 -16.30
CA VAL A 58 -10.79 -16.14 -15.03
C VAL A 58 -10.61 -15.07 -13.94
N THR A 59 -9.84 -14.01 -14.21
CA THR A 59 -9.63 -12.95 -13.22
C THR A 59 -10.93 -12.27 -12.79
N LYS A 60 -11.87 -12.05 -13.71
CA LYS A 60 -13.19 -11.44 -13.40
C LYS A 60 -14.04 -12.34 -12.51
N VAL A 61 -14.00 -13.65 -12.72
CA VAL A 61 -14.74 -14.63 -11.89
C VAL A 61 -14.16 -14.71 -10.47
N PHE A 62 -12.83 -14.65 -10.33
CA PHE A 62 -12.17 -14.67 -9.02
C PHE A 62 -12.19 -13.31 -8.31
N GLN A 63 -12.44 -12.21 -9.02
CA GLN A 63 -12.38 -10.85 -8.48
C GLN A 63 -13.25 -10.66 -7.21
N PRO A 64 -14.54 -11.09 -7.17
CA PRO A 64 -15.36 -10.95 -5.97
C PRO A 64 -14.83 -11.75 -4.78
N ILE A 65 -14.22 -12.91 -5.04
CA ILE A 65 -13.62 -13.76 -4.00
C ILE A 65 -12.38 -13.08 -3.41
N LEU A 66 -11.52 -12.54 -4.27
CA LEU A 66 -10.34 -11.78 -3.84
C LEU A 66 -10.74 -10.53 -3.03
N PHE A 67 -11.73 -9.76 -3.52
CA PHE A 67 -12.27 -8.64 -2.76
C PHE A 67 -12.83 -9.07 -1.41
N GLY A 68 -13.60 -10.15 -1.36
CA GLY A 68 -14.13 -10.70 -0.11
C GLY A 68 -13.03 -11.14 0.86
N ALA A 69 -11.96 -11.74 0.38
CA ALA A 69 -10.81 -12.14 1.19
C ALA A 69 -10.03 -10.93 1.74
N VAL A 70 -9.81 -9.89 0.92
CA VAL A 70 -9.19 -8.64 1.35
C VAL A 70 -10.07 -7.94 2.39
N MET A 71 -11.38 -7.82 2.13
CA MET A 71 -12.35 -7.27 3.07
C MET A 71 -12.39 -8.05 4.37
N ALA A 72 -12.30 -9.38 4.33
CA ALA A 72 -12.21 -10.21 5.55
C ALA A 72 -10.96 -9.88 6.35
N TYR A 73 -9.82 -9.67 5.69
CA TYR A 73 -8.60 -9.28 6.37
C TYR A 73 -8.74 -7.90 7.04
N LEU A 74 -9.31 -6.92 6.33
CA LEU A 74 -9.59 -5.57 6.85
C LEU A 74 -10.64 -5.57 7.98
N ALA A 75 -11.63 -6.45 7.92
CA ALA A 75 -12.68 -6.58 8.92
C ALA A 75 -12.25 -7.37 10.16
N ASN A 76 -11.15 -8.13 10.08
CA ASN A 76 -10.69 -8.99 11.16
C ASN A 76 -10.40 -8.25 12.50
N PRO A 77 -9.79 -7.04 12.52
CA PRO A 77 -9.64 -6.25 13.74
C PRO A 77 -10.99 -5.90 14.39
N ILE A 78 -11.96 -5.46 13.59
CA ILE A 78 -13.31 -5.09 14.04
C ILE A 78 -14.05 -6.32 14.57
N MET A 79 -13.98 -7.45 13.85
CA MET A 79 -14.53 -8.73 14.30
C MET A 79 -13.91 -9.18 15.62
N GLY A 80 -12.59 -9.01 15.78
CA GLY A 80 -11.88 -9.33 17.01
C GLY A 80 -12.27 -8.43 18.19
N PHE A 81 -12.64 -7.17 17.95
CA PHE A 81 -13.22 -6.28 18.96
C PHE A 81 -14.60 -6.78 19.41
N PHE A 82 -15.52 -7.02 18.47
CA PHE A 82 -16.86 -7.52 18.79
C PHE A 82 -16.83 -8.90 19.46
N SER A 83 -15.95 -9.80 19.01
CA SER A 83 -15.81 -11.13 19.60
C SER A 83 -15.34 -11.04 21.06
N ARG A 84 -14.44 -10.12 21.39
CA ARG A 84 -14.00 -9.89 22.78
C ARG A 84 -15.12 -9.27 23.61
N LEU A 85 -15.81 -8.27 23.06
CA LEU A 85 -16.94 -7.62 23.72
C LEU A 85 -18.04 -8.63 24.07
N PHE A 86 -18.48 -9.44 23.10
CA PHE A 86 -19.52 -10.45 23.33
C PHE A 86 -19.09 -11.57 24.28
N ASN A 87 -17.82 -11.97 24.25
CA ASN A 87 -17.31 -12.93 25.23
C ASN A 87 -17.36 -12.34 26.65
N ASN A 88 -16.89 -11.11 26.85
CA ASN A 88 -16.92 -10.43 28.15
C ASN A 88 -18.35 -10.25 28.68
N ILE A 89 -19.30 -9.86 27.82
CA ILE A 89 -20.71 -9.73 28.18
C ILE A 89 -21.29 -11.09 28.58
N ALA A 90 -21.02 -12.12 27.78
CA ALA A 90 -21.55 -13.45 28.07
C ALA A 90 -20.93 -14.07 29.34
N ASP A 91 -19.65 -13.78 29.64
CA ASP A 91 -18.99 -14.21 30.88
C ASP A 91 -19.55 -13.45 32.10
N PHE A 92 -19.84 -12.16 31.96
CA PHE A 92 -20.52 -11.37 33.00
C PHE A 92 -21.90 -11.95 33.36
N PHE A 93 -22.72 -12.30 32.36
CA PHE A 93 -24.02 -12.93 32.59
C PHE A 93 -23.90 -14.36 33.14
N ALA A 94 -22.91 -15.15 32.71
CA ALA A 94 -22.68 -16.49 33.24
C ALA A 94 -22.27 -16.46 34.73
N LYS A 95 -21.37 -15.52 35.10
CA LYS A 95 -20.96 -15.28 36.48
C LYS A 95 -22.14 -14.85 37.34
N ARG A 96 -23.00 -13.97 36.83
CA ARG A 96 -24.24 -13.53 37.52
C ARG A 96 -25.28 -14.63 37.71
N ARG A 97 -25.26 -15.68 36.87
CA ARG A 97 -26.12 -16.88 36.98
C ARG A 97 -25.47 -18.04 37.77
N GLY A 98 -24.31 -17.82 38.40
CA GLY A 98 -23.62 -18.86 39.18
C GLY A 98 -23.11 -20.06 38.37
N LYS A 99 -23.11 -19.99 37.03
CA LYS A 99 -22.63 -21.09 36.16
C LYS A 99 -21.17 -20.85 35.77
N LYS A 100 -20.27 -21.76 36.13
CA LYS A 100 -18.92 -21.81 35.52
C LYS A 100 -19.07 -22.16 34.05
N ARG A 101 -18.73 -21.22 33.17
CA ARG A 101 -18.77 -21.44 31.72
C ARG A 101 -17.62 -22.40 31.36
N LYS A 102 -17.93 -23.56 30.78
CA LYS A 102 -16.93 -24.37 30.08
C LYS A 102 -16.53 -23.60 28.81
N LEU A 103 -15.54 -22.71 28.90
CA LEU A 103 -14.87 -22.23 27.70
C LEU A 103 -14.25 -23.46 27.01
N PRO A 104 -14.31 -23.58 25.67
CA PRO A 104 -13.56 -24.61 24.98
C PRO A 104 -12.08 -24.46 25.34
N GLU A 105 -11.42 -25.58 25.65
CA GLU A 105 -10.03 -25.71 26.16
C GLU A 105 -8.98 -24.85 25.43
N ASN A 106 -9.29 -24.39 24.21
CA ASN A 106 -8.41 -23.59 23.36
C ASN A 106 -8.66 -22.07 23.40
N GLY A 107 -9.48 -21.54 24.32
CA GLY A 107 -9.75 -20.09 24.44
C GLY A 107 -10.47 -19.46 23.23
N LYS A 108 -11.12 -20.29 22.39
CA LYS A 108 -11.78 -19.84 21.15
C LYS A 108 -13.22 -19.36 21.44
N PRO A 109 -13.70 -18.28 20.81
CA PRO A 109 -15.10 -17.86 20.92
C PRO A 109 -16.04 -18.98 20.46
N ILE A 110 -17.20 -19.10 21.11
CA ILE A 110 -18.26 -20.03 20.70
C ILE A 110 -18.64 -19.74 19.23
N LYS A 111 -18.92 -20.79 18.43
CA LYS A 111 -19.18 -20.69 16.98
C LYS A 111 -20.17 -19.57 16.63
N TRP A 112 -21.27 -19.45 17.37
CA TRP A 112 -22.27 -18.39 17.18
C TRP A 112 -21.76 -16.96 17.48
N ILE A 113 -20.91 -16.79 18.50
CA ILE A 113 -20.31 -15.47 18.81
C ILE A 113 -19.43 -15.01 17.65
N ARG A 114 -18.70 -15.93 17.01
CA ARG A 114 -17.88 -15.61 15.84
C ARG A 114 -18.72 -15.20 14.64
N VAL A 115 -19.79 -15.94 14.35
CA VAL A 115 -20.71 -15.62 13.25
C VAL A 115 -21.31 -14.23 13.47
N LEU A 116 -21.84 -13.98 14.68
CA LEU A 116 -22.44 -12.68 15.04
C LEU A 116 -21.42 -11.55 14.94
N SER A 117 -20.19 -11.74 15.45
CA SER A 117 -19.12 -10.74 15.38
C SER A 117 -18.70 -10.43 13.94
N SER A 118 -18.70 -11.45 13.07
CA SER A 118 -18.33 -11.29 11.66
C SER A 118 -19.40 -10.51 10.90
N ILE A 119 -20.67 -10.86 11.10
CA ILE A 119 -21.82 -10.14 10.50
C ILE A 119 -21.81 -8.69 10.98
N LEU A 120 -21.66 -8.45 12.29
CA LEU A 120 -21.67 -7.10 12.85
C LEU A 120 -20.47 -6.26 12.37
N ALA A 121 -19.28 -6.87 12.24
CA ALA A 121 -18.12 -6.18 11.68
C ALA A 121 -18.35 -5.73 10.24
N ILE A 122 -18.96 -6.58 9.41
CA ILE A 122 -19.26 -6.23 8.02
C ILE A 122 -20.37 -5.19 7.95
N LEU A 123 -21.44 -5.34 8.72
CA LEU A 123 -22.51 -4.33 8.79
C LEU A 123 -21.95 -2.97 9.21
N LEU A 124 -21.02 -2.92 10.17
CA LEU A 124 -20.37 -1.69 10.58
C LEU A 124 -19.56 -1.06 9.44
N ILE A 125 -18.77 -1.85 8.70
CA ILE A 125 -17.99 -1.34 7.55
C ILE A 125 -18.93 -0.81 6.45
N VAL A 126 -19.96 -1.59 6.09
CA VAL A 126 -20.92 -1.19 5.06
C VAL A 126 -21.67 0.07 5.48
N ALA A 127 -22.12 0.14 6.74
CA ALA A 127 -22.76 1.32 7.31
C ALA A 127 -21.83 2.53 7.30
N ALA A 128 -20.55 2.36 7.66
CA ALA A 128 -19.56 3.44 7.63
C ALA A 128 -19.32 3.96 6.20
N VAL A 129 -19.26 3.08 5.21
CA VAL A 129 -19.13 3.47 3.79
C VAL A 129 -20.37 4.19 3.29
N ILE A 130 -21.58 3.68 3.57
CA ILE A 130 -22.83 4.34 3.18
C ILE A 130 -22.94 5.71 3.87
N PHE A 131 -22.65 5.78 5.16
CA PHE A 131 -22.62 7.03 5.93
C PHE A 131 -21.66 8.05 5.33
N PHE A 132 -20.43 7.62 4.99
CA PHE A 132 -19.45 8.45 4.31
C PHE A 132 -19.99 8.99 2.97
N LEU A 133 -20.55 8.13 2.12
CA LEU A 133 -21.08 8.54 0.82
C LEU A 133 -22.26 9.51 0.95
N VAL A 134 -23.18 9.26 1.88
CA VAL A 134 -24.35 10.12 2.14
C VAL A 134 -23.93 11.49 2.69
N LEU A 135 -22.84 11.58 3.45
CA LEU A 135 -22.33 12.87 3.91
C LEU A 135 -21.55 13.62 2.83
N VAL A 136 -20.66 12.93 2.13
CA VAL A 136 -19.69 13.57 1.23
C VAL A 136 -20.31 13.92 -0.11
N VAL A 137 -21.09 13.02 -0.71
CA VAL A 137 -21.59 13.21 -2.08
C VAL A 137 -22.52 14.43 -2.18
N PRO A 138 -23.54 14.61 -1.32
CA PRO A 138 -24.41 15.78 -1.41
C PRO A 138 -23.67 17.09 -1.18
N GLN A 139 -22.74 17.12 -0.21
CA GLN A 139 -21.94 18.30 0.08
C GLN A 139 -20.98 18.66 -1.04
N PHE A 140 -20.41 17.65 -1.70
CA PHE A 140 -19.57 17.87 -2.87
C PHE A 140 -20.40 18.46 -4.02
N ILE A 141 -21.61 17.94 -4.27
CA ILE A 141 -22.52 18.47 -5.30
C ILE A 141 -22.91 19.92 -4.98
N SER A 142 -23.30 20.23 -3.74
CA SER A 142 -23.66 21.60 -3.36
C SER A 142 -22.48 22.56 -3.50
N THR A 143 -21.28 22.14 -3.09
CA THR A 143 -20.04 22.92 -3.25
C THR A 143 -19.76 23.24 -4.71
N LEU A 144 -19.93 22.27 -5.61
CA LEU A 144 -19.75 22.50 -7.05
C LEU A 144 -20.76 23.51 -7.59
N ASN A 145 -22.03 23.40 -7.18
CA ASN A 145 -23.07 24.34 -7.61
C ASN A 145 -22.78 25.76 -7.11
N GLU A 146 -22.39 25.90 -5.84
CA GLU A 146 -22.04 27.19 -5.25
C GLU A 146 -20.82 27.81 -5.93
N LEU A 147 -19.78 27.02 -6.20
CA LEU A 147 -18.59 27.46 -6.91
C LEU A 147 -18.96 27.95 -8.31
N VAL A 148 -19.64 27.14 -9.13
CA VAL A 148 -19.99 27.49 -10.52
C VAL A 148 -20.84 28.76 -10.59
N ASN A 149 -21.79 28.91 -9.66
CA ASN A 149 -22.73 30.04 -9.68
C ASN A 149 -22.13 31.34 -9.13
N HIS A 150 -21.18 31.26 -8.19
CA HIS A 150 -20.64 32.43 -7.49
C HIS A 150 -19.12 32.59 -7.66
N ILE A 151 -18.49 31.89 -8.61
CA ILE A 151 -17.02 31.94 -8.82
C ILE A 151 -16.50 33.37 -8.95
N HIS A 152 -17.22 34.23 -9.68
CA HIS A 152 -16.83 35.62 -9.89
C HIS A 152 -16.77 36.42 -8.59
N GLU A 153 -17.76 36.25 -7.72
CA GLU A 153 -17.83 36.94 -6.43
C GLU A 153 -16.77 36.40 -5.45
N LYS A 154 -16.55 35.08 -5.44
CA LYS A 154 -15.57 34.44 -4.55
C LYS A 154 -14.13 34.78 -4.94
N VAL A 155 -13.82 34.83 -6.24
CA VAL A 155 -12.50 35.24 -6.74
C VAL A 155 -12.20 36.70 -6.39
N ARG A 156 -13.19 37.59 -6.51
CA ARG A 156 -13.03 39.01 -6.10
C ARG A 156 -12.71 39.14 -4.62
N GLY A 157 -13.35 38.37 -3.75
CA GLY A 157 -13.03 38.37 -2.32
C GLY A 157 -11.58 37.98 -1.99
N VAL A 158 -10.97 37.08 -2.78
CA VAL A 158 -9.55 36.71 -2.64
C VAL A 158 -8.64 37.85 -3.07
N ILE A 159 -8.96 38.51 -4.18
CA ILE A 159 -8.22 39.67 -4.70
C ILE A 159 -8.26 40.80 -3.68
N ASP A 160 -9.44 41.12 -3.15
CA ASP A 160 -9.62 42.19 -2.15
C ASP A 160 -8.86 41.90 -0.85
N TRP A 161 -8.81 40.64 -0.41
CA TRP A 161 -8.01 40.26 0.75
C TRP A 161 -6.51 40.38 0.47
N ALA A 162 -6.04 39.87 -0.67
CA ALA A 162 -4.64 39.95 -1.06
C ALA A 162 -4.19 41.42 -1.13
N ASP A 163 -5.07 42.30 -1.61
CA ASP A 163 -4.85 43.74 -1.64
C ASP A 163 -4.71 44.36 -0.24
N ARG A 164 -5.58 43.96 0.70
CA ARG A 164 -5.48 44.41 2.10
C ARG A 164 -4.18 43.97 2.78
N ILE A 165 -3.71 42.74 2.55
CA ILE A 165 -2.47 42.24 3.16
C ILE A 165 -1.22 42.89 2.55
N THR A 166 -1.25 43.18 1.25
CA THR A 166 -0.10 43.78 0.55
C THR A 166 -0.06 45.30 0.65
N SER A 167 -0.89 45.90 1.51
CA SER A 167 -1.00 47.36 1.66
C SER A 167 -1.35 48.06 0.35
N TYR A 168 -2.34 47.54 -0.38
CA TYR A 168 -2.87 48.05 -1.66
C TYR A 168 -1.94 47.88 -2.87
N ARG A 169 -0.78 47.25 -2.70
CA ARG A 169 0.21 47.05 -3.77
C ARG A 169 -0.18 45.94 -4.74
N PHE A 170 -1.02 44.98 -4.31
CA PHE A 170 -1.47 43.89 -5.17
C PHE A 170 -2.41 44.38 -6.26
N LYS A 171 -3.31 45.32 -5.93
CA LYS A 171 -4.18 45.96 -6.90
C LYS A 171 -3.41 46.78 -7.92
N ASP A 172 -2.37 47.53 -7.52
CA ASP A 172 -1.53 48.26 -8.47
C ASP A 172 -0.81 47.33 -9.48
N VAL A 173 -0.34 46.16 -9.01
CA VAL A 173 0.29 45.14 -9.86
C VAL A 173 -0.73 44.44 -10.76
N MET A 174 -1.93 44.15 -10.23
CA MET A 174 -3.02 43.55 -11.00
C MET A 174 -3.60 44.53 -12.02
N ASP A 175 -3.80 45.80 -11.67
CA ASP A 175 -4.33 46.84 -12.56
C ASP A 175 -3.30 47.17 -13.67
N SER A 176 -2.00 47.15 -13.36
CA SER A 176 -0.93 47.21 -14.38
C SER A 176 -0.94 46.01 -15.34
N ALA A 177 -1.43 44.86 -14.89
CA ALA A 177 -1.63 43.66 -15.72
C ALA A 177 -3.03 43.62 -16.40
N ARG A 178 -3.98 44.44 -15.94
CA ARG A 178 -5.38 44.54 -16.37
C ARG A 178 -5.58 45.42 -17.60
N ASP A 179 -4.70 46.40 -17.81
CA ASP A 179 -4.60 47.12 -19.11
C ASP A 179 -4.31 46.16 -20.28
N ASN A 180 -3.81 44.96 -19.98
CA ASN A 180 -3.81 43.84 -20.88
C ASN A 180 -5.16 43.10 -20.71
N LYS A 181 -6.09 43.25 -21.67
CA LYS A 181 -7.41 42.55 -21.76
C LYS A 181 -7.38 41.02 -21.56
N ASN A 182 -6.24 40.43 -21.28
CA ASN A 182 -5.99 39.02 -21.03
C ASN A 182 -6.47 38.52 -19.66
N ILE A 183 -6.52 39.35 -18.61
CA ILE A 183 -6.93 38.87 -17.27
C ILE A 183 -8.45 38.63 -17.19
N ASP A 184 -9.26 39.61 -17.61
CA ASP A 184 -10.72 39.43 -17.67
C ASP A 184 -11.07 38.28 -18.63
N ASN A 185 -10.43 38.22 -19.80
CA ASN A 185 -10.57 37.09 -20.72
C ASN A 185 -10.09 35.73 -20.15
N THR A 186 -9.14 35.69 -19.21
CA THR A 186 -8.67 34.43 -18.59
C THR A 186 -9.61 33.99 -17.48
N LEU A 187 -10.16 34.93 -16.72
CA LEU A 187 -11.20 34.65 -15.74
C LEU A 187 -12.47 34.18 -16.44
N ASP A 188 -12.89 34.83 -17.51
CA ASP A 188 -14.04 34.42 -18.33
C ASP A 188 -13.79 33.05 -18.99
N LYS A 189 -12.59 32.79 -19.53
CA LYS A 189 -12.23 31.46 -20.05
C LYS A 189 -12.19 30.37 -18.98
N LEU A 190 -11.74 30.68 -17.76
CA LEU A 190 -11.75 29.75 -16.63
C LEU A 190 -13.17 29.46 -16.17
N VAL A 191 -14.01 30.49 -16.09
CA VAL A 191 -15.44 30.40 -15.80
C VAL A 191 -16.13 29.58 -16.88
N ASP A 192 -15.87 29.83 -18.15
CA ASP A 192 -16.45 29.10 -19.28
C ASP A 192 -15.94 27.65 -19.32
N PHE A 193 -14.67 27.39 -18.97
CA PHE A 193 -14.17 26.03 -18.81
C PHE A 193 -14.90 25.32 -17.67
N VAL A 194 -15.01 25.95 -16.50
CA VAL A 194 -15.73 25.39 -15.35
C VAL A 194 -17.21 25.18 -15.70
N ARG A 195 -17.90 26.18 -16.27
CA ARG A 195 -19.28 26.06 -16.75
C ARG A 195 -19.41 25.01 -17.85
N LYS A 196 -18.49 24.85 -18.79
CA LYS A 196 -18.60 23.81 -19.83
C LYS A 196 -18.41 22.39 -19.28
N TYR A 197 -17.51 22.21 -18.30
CA TYR A 197 -17.27 20.91 -17.68
C TYR A 197 -18.28 20.57 -16.56
N PHE A 198 -18.87 21.58 -15.93
CA PHE A 198 -19.80 21.45 -14.80
C PHE A 198 -21.21 21.96 -15.08
N ASN A 199 -21.56 22.52 -16.25
CA ASN A 199 -22.94 22.96 -16.54
C ASN A 199 -23.88 21.77 -16.51
N LEU A 200 -24.63 21.74 -15.43
CA LEU A 200 -25.75 20.88 -15.13
C LEU A 200 -26.98 21.19 -16.02
N GLU A 201 -26.90 22.20 -16.90
CA GLU A 201 -27.97 22.52 -17.86
C GLU A 201 -28.19 21.44 -18.91
N SER A 202 -27.17 20.63 -19.23
CA SER A 202 -27.42 19.36 -19.90
C SER A 202 -27.87 18.34 -18.85
N GLN A 203 -29.12 18.43 -18.40
CA GLN A 203 -29.75 17.39 -17.59
C GLN A 203 -29.51 15.98 -18.18
N ASN A 204 -29.32 15.89 -19.50
CA ASN A 204 -28.95 14.66 -20.20
C ASN A 204 -27.52 14.15 -19.95
N GLN A 205 -26.49 14.96 -19.63
CA GLN A 205 -25.15 14.40 -19.33
C GLN A 205 -25.01 13.98 -17.88
N VAL A 206 -25.61 14.69 -16.92
CA VAL A 206 -25.64 14.26 -15.52
C VAL A 206 -26.50 13.02 -15.39
N VAL A 207 -27.68 12.98 -16.03
CA VAL A 207 -28.50 11.75 -16.07
C VAL A 207 -27.77 10.65 -16.83
N ASN A 208 -27.17 10.87 -18.01
CA ASN A 208 -26.41 9.81 -18.69
C ASN A 208 -25.17 9.35 -17.91
N THR A 209 -24.52 10.25 -17.16
CA THR A 209 -23.42 9.90 -16.26
C THR A 209 -23.99 9.11 -15.08
N LEU A 210 -24.95 9.62 -14.33
CA LEU A 210 -25.65 8.89 -13.24
C LEU A 210 -26.25 7.56 -13.68
N THR A 211 -26.73 7.42 -14.91
CA THR A 211 -27.26 6.19 -15.50
C THR A 211 -26.14 5.23 -15.89
N LYS A 212 -25.01 5.71 -16.45
CA LYS A 212 -23.81 4.91 -16.68
C LYS A 212 -23.16 4.47 -15.36
N TRP A 213 -23.09 5.36 -14.38
CA TRP A 213 -22.66 5.07 -13.03
C TRP A 213 -23.62 4.10 -12.36
N GLY A 214 -24.94 4.27 -12.49
CA GLY A 214 -25.97 3.38 -11.96
C GLY A 214 -25.90 1.96 -12.55
N MET A 215 -25.72 1.84 -13.87
CA MET A 215 -25.50 0.55 -14.54
C MET A 215 -24.18 -0.12 -14.13
N SER A 216 -23.10 0.66 -13.96
CA SER A 216 -21.82 0.16 -13.42
C SER A 216 -21.92 -0.21 -11.93
N PHE A 217 -22.70 0.56 -11.16
CA PHE A 217 -23.01 0.31 -9.76
C PHE A 217 -23.78 -0.99 -9.61
N GLY A 218 -24.75 -1.30 -10.47
CA GLY A 218 -25.48 -2.57 -10.43
C GLY A 218 -24.54 -3.80 -10.48
N LYS A 219 -23.58 -3.82 -11.43
CA LYS A 219 -22.56 -4.88 -11.51
C LYS A 219 -21.62 -4.89 -10.31
N THR A 220 -21.26 -3.70 -9.81
CA THR A 220 -20.40 -3.55 -8.62
C THR A 220 -21.11 -4.02 -7.36
N VAL A 221 -22.42 -3.78 -7.23
CA VAL A 221 -23.26 -4.21 -6.10
C VAL A 221 -23.37 -5.72 -6.06
N VAL A 222 -23.57 -6.40 -7.20
CA VAL A 222 -23.54 -7.87 -7.24
C VAL A 222 -22.19 -8.40 -6.78
N ASN A 223 -21.09 -7.85 -7.29
CA ASN A 223 -19.74 -8.24 -6.86
C ASN A 223 -19.48 -7.94 -5.38
N LEU A 224 -20.03 -6.84 -4.85
CA LEU A 224 -19.92 -6.44 -3.46
C LEU A 224 -20.73 -7.37 -2.54
N ILE A 225 -21.93 -7.78 -2.97
CA ILE A 225 -22.75 -8.77 -2.25
C ILE A 225 -22.02 -10.11 -2.19
N ILE A 226 -21.52 -10.61 -3.33
CA ILE A 226 -20.73 -11.85 -3.38
C ILE A 226 -19.47 -11.72 -2.50
N GLY A 227 -18.77 -10.59 -2.60
CA GLY A 227 -17.61 -10.28 -1.77
C GLY A 227 -17.94 -10.26 -0.27
N ILE A 228 -19.10 -9.73 0.12
CA ILE A 228 -19.60 -9.76 1.50
C ILE A 228 -19.83 -11.20 1.97
N PHE A 229 -20.48 -12.04 1.16
CA PHE A 229 -20.66 -13.45 1.50
C PHE A 229 -19.32 -14.14 1.69
N VAL A 230 -18.40 -13.98 0.74
CA VAL A 230 -17.04 -14.54 0.85
C VAL A 230 -16.33 -14.02 2.10
N CYS A 231 -16.45 -12.73 2.41
CA CYS A 231 -15.87 -12.12 3.59
C CYS A 231 -16.35 -12.79 4.89
N VAL A 232 -17.68 -13.00 5.03
CA VAL A 232 -18.28 -13.71 6.17
C VAL A 232 -17.69 -15.12 6.31
N TYR A 233 -17.66 -15.90 5.22
CA TYR A 233 -17.15 -17.28 5.25
C TYR A 233 -15.67 -17.33 5.62
N VAL A 234 -14.84 -16.45 5.03
CA VAL A 234 -13.40 -16.35 5.33
C VAL A 234 -13.18 -15.99 6.80
N LEU A 235 -13.94 -15.04 7.37
CA LEU A 235 -13.82 -14.66 8.78
C LEU A 235 -14.22 -15.78 9.75
N ILE A 236 -15.28 -16.54 9.42
CA ILE A 236 -15.76 -17.65 10.25
C ILE A 236 -14.76 -18.80 10.27
N ASP A 237 -14.23 -19.15 9.10
CA ASP A 237 -13.38 -20.33 8.88
C ASP A 237 -11.88 -20.01 8.84
N LYS A 238 -11.46 -18.80 9.22
CA LYS A 238 -10.05 -18.36 9.19
C LYS A 238 -9.08 -19.33 9.88
N GLU A 239 -9.46 -19.95 10.99
CA GLU A 239 -8.61 -20.93 11.67
C GLU A 239 -8.49 -22.24 10.90
N LYS A 240 -9.55 -22.66 10.21
CA LYS A 240 -9.51 -23.82 9.32
C LYS A 240 -8.62 -23.54 8.12
N PHE A 241 -8.75 -22.36 7.49
CA PHE A 241 -7.87 -21.94 6.41
C PHE A 241 -6.40 -21.94 6.87
N LYS A 242 -6.09 -21.34 8.04
CA LYS A 242 -4.72 -21.37 8.61
C LYS A 242 -4.21 -22.79 8.84
N ALA A 243 -5.05 -23.71 9.33
CA ALA A 243 -4.66 -25.11 9.54
C ALA A 243 -4.41 -25.86 8.23
N TRP A 244 -5.31 -25.70 7.26
CA TRP A 244 -5.19 -26.30 5.93
C TRP A 244 -3.96 -25.80 5.17
N THR A 245 -3.69 -24.49 5.18
CA THR A 245 -2.51 -23.93 4.54
C THR A 245 -1.23 -24.50 5.15
N LYS A 246 -1.14 -24.59 6.48
CA LYS A 246 0.02 -25.24 7.14
C LYS A 246 0.16 -26.69 6.73
N LYS A 247 -0.94 -27.47 6.75
CA LYS A 247 -0.94 -28.88 6.34
C LYS A 247 -0.40 -29.05 4.91
N ILE A 248 -0.88 -28.24 3.97
CA ILE A 248 -0.43 -28.27 2.57
C ILE A 248 1.07 -27.93 2.46
N ILE A 249 1.55 -26.93 3.19
CA ILE A 249 2.97 -26.56 3.19
C ILE A 249 3.86 -27.73 3.63
N TYR A 250 3.50 -28.44 4.70
CA TYR A 250 4.26 -29.60 5.18
C TYR A 250 4.14 -30.84 4.28
N VAL A 251 3.16 -30.88 3.38
CA VAL A 251 3.04 -31.95 2.37
C VAL A 251 3.90 -31.64 1.14
N ILE A 252 3.95 -30.38 0.71
CA ILE A 252 4.70 -29.96 -0.49
C ILE A 252 6.20 -29.84 -0.21
N PHE A 253 6.57 -29.36 0.98
CA PHE A 253 7.97 -29.06 1.32
C PHE A 253 8.52 -29.96 2.43
N PRO A 254 9.82 -30.29 2.42
CA PRO A 254 10.50 -30.89 3.56
C PRO A 254 10.37 -30.04 4.83
N VAL A 255 10.53 -30.66 6.00
CA VAL A 255 10.28 -30.02 7.32
C VAL A 255 11.05 -28.70 7.50
N LYS A 256 12.33 -28.64 7.12
CA LYS A 256 13.15 -27.42 7.26
C LYS A 256 12.62 -26.23 6.43
N PRO A 257 12.47 -26.32 5.09
CA PRO A 257 11.88 -25.24 4.31
C PRO A 257 10.43 -24.95 4.67
N ALA A 258 9.63 -25.97 5.01
CA ALA A 258 8.25 -25.78 5.49
C ALA A 258 8.20 -24.87 6.73
N ASN A 259 9.09 -25.10 7.72
CA ASN A 259 9.20 -24.24 8.91
C ASN A 259 9.50 -22.79 8.53
N HIS A 260 10.43 -22.55 7.59
CA HIS A 260 10.76 -21.21 7.12
C HIS A 260 9.60 -20.51 6.41
N VAL A 261 8.83 -21.24 5.59
CA VAL A 261 7.64 -20.71 4.92
C VAL A 261 6.58 -20.33 5.96
N VAL A 262 6.28 -21.22 6.91
CA VAL A 262 5.29 -20.96 7.98
C VAL A 262 5.71 -19.77 8.84
N GLU A 263 6.99 -19.65 9.17
CA GLU A 263 7.51 -18.52 9.93
C GLU A 263 7.40 -17.20 9.14
N THR A 264 7.70 -17.23 7.85
CA THR A 264 7.56 -16.07 6.96
C THR A 264 6.09 -15.63 6.84
N LEU A 265 5.16 -16.58 6.70
CA LEU A 265 3.72 -16.29 6.71
C LEU A 265 3.25 -15.72 8.03
N ARG A 266 3.80 -16.18 9.15
CA ARG A 266 3.50 -15.59 10.47
C ARG A 266 4.01 -14.15 10.57
N LYS A 267 5.22 -13.87 10.06
CA LYS A 267 5.76 -12.51 10.03
C LYS A 267 4.97 -11.60 9.09
N ALA A 268 4.50 -12.13 7.96
CA ALA A 268 3.58 -11.43 7.08
C ALA A 268 2.28 -11.05 7.80
N ASP A 269 1.64 -12.00 8.49
CA ASP A 269 0.42 -11.72 9.27
C ASP A 269 0.65 -10.61 10.31
N GLU A 270 1.79 -10.62 11.00
CA GLU A 270 2.17 -9.61 11.98
C GLU A 270 2.36 -8.20 11.35
N VAL A 271 3.11 -8.11 10.26
CA VAL A 271 3.40 -6.83 9.57
C VAL A 271 2.14 -6.23 8.97
N PHE A 272 1.35 -7.03 8.25
CA PHE A 272 0.11 -6.55 7.62
C PHE A 272 -0.94 -6.18 8.67
N TYR A 273 -1.11 -7.00 9.71
CA TYR A 273 -2.09 -6.74 10.76
C TYR A 273 -1.71 -5.49 11.55
N GLY A 274 -0.45 -5.37 11.98
CA GLY A 274 0.06 -4.20 12.70
C GLY A 274 -0.09 -2.91 11.88
N PHE A 275 0.26 -2.95 10.59
CA PHE A 275 0.14 -1.80 9.71
C PHE A 275 -1.31 -1.35 9.50
N ILE A 276 -2.21 -2.28 9.17
CA ILE A 276 -3.62 -1.96 8.89
C ILE A 276 -4.31 -1.45 10.16
N VAL A 277 -4.12 -2.12 11.29
CA VAL A 277 -4.69 -1.68 12.57
C VAL A 277 -4.13 -0.33 12.98
N GLY A 278 -2.81 -0.15 12.85
CA GLY A 278 -2.14 1.12 13.10
C GLY A 278 -2.78 2.25 12.27
N LYS A 279 -2.94 2.05 10.96
CA LYS A 279 -3.55 3.05 10.07
C LYS A 279 -5.03 3.32 10.35
N ILE A 280 -5.82 2.33 10.73
CA ILE A 280 -7.22 2.54 11.13
C ILE A 280 -7.28 3.40 12.41
N ILE A 281 -6.46 3.09 13.41
CA ILE A 281 -6.42 3.85 14.68
C ILE A 281 -5.94 5.28 14.42
N ASP A 282 -4.88 5.43 13.63
CA ASP A 282 -4.31 6.70 13.20
C ASP A 282 -5.36 7.59 12.51
N SER A 283 -6.08 7.04 11.52
CA SER A 283 -7.20 7.69 10.86
C SER A 283 -8.31 8.16 11.79
N ILE A 284 -8.69 7.34 12.78
CA ILE A 284 -9.72 7.71 13.76
C ILE A 284 -9.24 8.87 14.62
N ILE A 285 -7.99 8.81 15.10
CA ILE A 285 -7.42 9.87 15.95
C ILE A 285 -7.32 11.18 15.17
N ILE A 286 -6.80 11.15 13.94
CA ILE A 286 -6.71 12.34 13.08
C ILE A 286 -8.09 12.92 12.75
N GLY A 287 -9.08 12.08 12.47
CA GLY A 287 -10.46 12.52 12.28
C GLY A 287 -11.01 13.23 13.53
N ILE A 288 -10.80 12.67 14.72
CA ILE A 288 -11.24 13.28 15.98
C ILE A 288 -10.52 14.60 16.26
N ILE A 289 -9.20 14.65 16.09
CA ILE A 289 -8.41 15.88 16.27
C ILE A 289 -8.91 16.95 15.29
N CYS A 290 -9.10 16.59 14.02
CA CYS A 290 -9.64 17.49 13.01
C CYS A 290 -11.02 18.03 13.40
N TYR A 291 -11.92 17.16 13.88
CA TYR A 291 -13.27 17.56 14.30
C TYR A 291 -13.24 18.62 15.41
N PHE A 292 -12.51 18.35 16.50
CA PHE A 292 -12.43 19.29 17.62
C PHE A 292 -11.67 20.56 17.26
N ALA A 293 -10.60 20.47 16.47
CA ALA A 293 -9.88 21.64 15.99
C ALA A 293 -10.76 22.54 15.13
N MET A 294 -11.60 21.97 14.27
CA MET A 294 -12.56 22.74 13.47
C MET A 294 -13.60 23.45 14.34
N LEU A 295 -14.10 22.80 15.39
CA LEU A 295 -15.03 23.44 16.34
C LEU A 295 -14.37 24.61 17.09
N ILE A 296 -13.14 24.42 17.56
CA ILE A 296 -12.39 25.45 18.32
C ILE A 296 -12.05 26.65 17.42
N LEU A 297 -11.62 26.38 16.19
CA LEU A 297 -11.25 27.41 15.21
C LEU A 297 -12.45 28.04 14.50
N GLY A 298 -13.67 27.55 14.75
CA GLY A 298 -14.89 28.06 14.16
C GLY A 298 -15.03 27.81 12.65
N PHE A 299 -14.41 26.75 12.14
CA PHE A 299 -14.56 26.39 10.72
C PHE A 299 -15.92 25.74 10.45
N PRO A 300 -16.56 26.08 9.32
CA PRO A 300 -17.83 25.46 8.94
C PRO A 300 -17.60 23.99 8.51
N TYR A 301 -18.67 23.21 8.49
CA TYR A 301 -18.66 21.81 8.03
C TYR A 301 -17.71 20.87 8.80
N ALA A 302 -17.53 21.12 10.11
CA ALA A 302 -16.64 20.37 10.98
C ALA A 302 -16.79 18.84 10.85
N VAL A 303 -18.02 18.33 10.87
CA VAL A 303 -18.29 16.88 10.75
C VAL A 303 -17.86 16.34 9.39
N VAL A 304 -18.28 16.98 8.31
CA VAL A 304 -18.03 16.49 6.95
C VAL A 304 -16.54 16.51 6.64
N CYS A 305 -15.85 17.62 6.96
CA CYS A 305 -14.43 17.76 6.68
C CYS A 305 -13.57 16.82 7.52
N SER A 306 -13.87 16.67 8.81
CA SER A 306 -13.14 15.75 9.70
C SER A 306 -13.33 14.29 9.31
N VAL A 307 -14.52 13.89 8.86
CA VAL A 307 -14.78 12.54 8.34
C VAL A 307 -14.00 12.31 7.04
N ILE A 308 -14.00 13.27 6.11
CA ILE A 308 -13.20 13.17 4.88
C ILE A 308 -11.71 13.02 5.19
N ILE A 309 -11.16 13.89 6.02
CA ILE A 309 -9.74 13.86 6.40
C ILE A 309 -9.40 12.56 7.13
N GLY A 310 -10.22 12.12 8.10
CA GLY A 310 -9.98 10.89 8.84
C GLY A 310 -10.01 9.64 7.94
N VAL A 311 -11.03 9.51 7.09
CA VAL A 311 -11.18 8.35 6.18
C VAL A 311 -10.07 8.31 5.14
N THR A 312 -9.73 9.45 4.54
CA THR A 312 -8.66 9.52 3.54
C THR A 312 -7.28 9.23 4.14
N ASN A 313 -7.05 9.54 5.43
CA ASN A 313 -5.78 9.27 6.11
C ASN A 313 -5.38 7.79 6.19
N VAL A 314 -6.29 6.86 5.86
CA VAL A 314 -5.98 5.43 5.75
C VAL A 314 -4.95 5.18 4.65
N ILE A 315 -4.94 6.03 3.60
CA ILE A 315 -3.98 5.96 2.49
C ILE A 315 -2.69 6.68 2.91
N PRO A 316 -1.55 5.97 3.05
CA PRO A 316 -0.30 6.59 3.49
C PRO A 316 0.17 7.67 2.51
N ILE A 317 0.70 8.79 3.02
CA ILE A 317 1.24 9.95 2.29
C ILE A 317 0.19 10.71 1.44
N PHE A 318 -0.65 10.02 0.67
CA PHE A 318 -1.63 10.61 -0.23
C PHE A 318 -2.96 10.95 0.43
N GLY A 319 -3.35 10.22 1.48
CA GLY A 319 -4.55 10.50 2.27
C GLY A 319 -4.73 11.96 2.65
N PRO A 320 -3.70 12.60 3.24
CA PRO A 320 -3.68 14.04 3.52
C PRO A 320 -4.11 14.90 2.34
N TYR A 321 -3.55 14.67 1.14
CA TYR A 321 -3.84 15.45 -0.05
C TYR A 321 -5.23 15.15 -0.63
N ILE A 322 -5.61 13.86 -0.66
CA ILE A 322 -6.92 13.42 -1.15
C ILE A 322 -8.04 13.99 -0.28
N GLY A 323 -7.83 14.08 1.04
CA GLY A 323 -8.79 14.67 1.97
C GLY A 323 -8.76 16.19 1.99
N ALA A 324 -7.58 16.80 1.92
CA ALA A 324 -7.41 18.26 1.94
C ALA A 324 -8.10 18.94 0.76
N VAL A 325 -7.94 18.42 -0.46
CA VAL A 325 -8.48 19.05 -1.67
C VAL A 325 -10.00 19.31 -1.57
N PRO A 326 -10.88 18.31 -1.37
CA PRO A 326 -12.32 18.56 -1.31
C PRO A 326 -12.72 19.38 -0.09
N THR A 327 -12.05 19.24 1.06
CA THR A 327 -12.41 19.95 2.30
C THR A 327 -11.99 21.42 2.28
N VAL A 328 -10.80 21.71 1.78
CA VAL A 328 -10.32 23.08 1.54
C VAL A 328 -11.20 23.75 0.50
N CYS A 329 -11.51 23.09 -0.63
CA CYS A 329 -12.41 23.63 -1.63
C CYS A 329 -13.79 23.95 -1.03
N LEU A 330 -14.36 23.05 -0.24
CA LEU A 330 -15.66 23.23 0.39
C LEU A 330 -15.69 24.48 1.30
N ILE A 331 -14.69 24.65 2.16
CA ILE A 331 -14.61 25.82 3.04
C ILE A 331 -14.29 27.09 2.24
N PHE A 332 -13.41 26.99 1.24
CA PHE A 332 -13.00 28.12 0.40
C PHE A 332 -14.15 28.69 -0.43
N VAL A 333 -15.04 27.83 -0.95
CA VAL A 333 -16.24 28.25 -1.69
C VAL A 333 -17.18 29.05 -0.78
N ASN A 334 -17.37 28.61 0.47
CA ASN A 334 -18.17 29.36 1.42
C ASN A 334 -17.48 30.69 1.82
N ASN A 335 -16.24 30.60 2.30
CA ASN A 335 -15.43 31.74 2.73
C ASN A 335 -13.96 31.51 2.32
N PRO A 336 -13.45 32.24 1.29
CA PRO A 336 -12.10 32.03 0.77
C PRO A 336 -11.02 32.18 1.85
N MET A 337 -11.23 33.09 2.79
CA MET A 337 -10.28 33.34 3.87
C MET A 337 -10.21 32.23 4.90
N GLN A 338 -11.38 31.73 5.32
CA GLN A 338 -11.42 30.53 6.14
C GLN A 338 -10.83 29.33 5.40
N GLY A 339 -11.01 29.25 4.07
CA GLY A 339 -10.40 28.21 3.23
C GLY A 339 -8.87 28.24 3.27
N ILE A 340 -8.25 29.43 3.19
CA ILE A 340 -6.79 29.60 3.30
C ILE A 340 -6.31 29.21 4.71
N TYR A 341 -6.96 29.69 5.76
CA TYR A 341 -6.61 29.33 7.13
C TYR A 341 -6.79 27.83 7.40
N PHE A 342 -7.84 27.23 6.83
CA PHE A 342 -8.06 25.81 6.92
C PHE A 342 -6.99 25.01 6.16
N LEU A 343 -6.55 25.47 4.98
CA LEU A 343 -5.44 24.84 4.25
C LEU A 343 -4.16 24.83 5.10
N ILE A 344 -3.82 25.96 5.73
CA ILE A 344 -2.66 26.05 6.63
C ILE A 344 -2.84 25.08 7.81
N PHE A 345 -4.02 25.06 8.43
CA PHE A 345 -4.35 24.14 9.51
C PHE A 345 -4.19 22.68 9.09
N VAL A 346 -4.71 22.29 7.93
CA VAL A 346 -4.58 20.92 7.41
C VAL A 346 -3.11 20.60 7.18
N ILE A 347 -2.31 21.49 6.59
CA ILE A 347 -0.86 21.25 6.45
C ILE A 347 -0.21 21.00 7.81
N VAL A 348 -0.50 21.81 8.83
CA VAL A 348 0.03 21.62 10.19
C VAL A 348 -0.43 20.30 10.81
N LEU A 349 -1.72 19.97 10.69
CA LEU A 349 -2.28 18.71 11.18
C LEU A 349 -1.59 17.51 10.54
N GLN A 350 -1.28 17.59 9.24
CA GLN A 350 -0.63 16.51 8.49
C GLN A 350 0.87 16.43 8.79
N GLN A 351 1.52 17.54 9.11
CA GLN A 351 2.89 17.52 9.66
C GLN A 351 2.92 16.88 11.05
N PHE A 352 1.92 17.14 11.89
CA PHE A 352 1.78 16.47 13.18
C PHE A 352 1.57 14.96 13.00
N ASP A 353 0.69 14.57 12.06
CA ASP A 353 0.46 13.17 11.72
C ASP A 353 1.74 12.47 11.28
N GLY A 354 2.39 12.99 10.23
CA GLY A 354 3.57 12.37 9.63
C GLY A 354 4.79 12.31 10.54
N ASN A 355 5.00 13.32 11.40
CA ASN A 355 6.23 13.43 12.19
C ASN A 355 6.08 12.92 13.63
N PHE A 356 4.87 12.93 14.20
CA PHE A 356 4.66 12.57 15.62
C PHE A 356 3.69 11.40 15.78
N LEU A 357 2.47 11.50 15.23
CA LEU A 357 1.43 10.52 15.50
C LEU A 357 1.70 9.19 14.78
N GLY A 358 1.97 9.25 13.48
CA GLY A 358 2.28 8.12 12.63
C GLY A 358 3.41 7.26 13.20
N PRO A 359 4.62 7.81 13.49
CA PRO A 359 5.69 7.06 14.12
C PRO A 359 5.33 6.49 15.50
N LYS A 360 4.50 7.16 16.29
CA LYS A 360 4.09 6.69 17.62
C LYS A 360 3.09 5.52 17.56
N ILE A 361 2.24 5.47 16.53
CA ILE A 361 1.25 4.40 16.34
C ILE A 361 1.84 3.23 15.56
N LEU A 362 2.54 3.51 14.45
CA LEU A 362 3.13 2.47 13.60
C LEU A 362 4.48 1.99 14.14
N GLY A 363 5.21 2.78 14.94
CA GLY A 363 6.50 2.39 15.52
C GLY A 363 7.52 1.93 14.48
N ASP A 364 8.35 0.95 14.85
CA ASP A 364 9.29 0.26 13.96
C ASP A 364 8.62 -0.78 13.03
N SER A 365 7.28 -0.85 13.00
CA SER A 365 6.56 -1.98 12.37
C SER A 365 6.82 -2.14 10.87
N THR A 366 7.25 -1.08 10.20
CA THR A 366 7.68 -1.15 8.80
C THR A 366 9.20 -1.05 8.67
N GLY A 367 9.88 -0.18 9.42
CA GLY A 367 11.34 0.01 9.33
C GLY A 367 11.82 0.34 7.90
N VAL A 368 10.90 0.82 7.07
CA VAL A 368 11.07 1.04 5.63
C VAL A 368 11.39 2.52 5.40
N SER A 369 12.46 2.80 4.65
CA SER A 369 12.83 4.17 4.30
C SER A 369 11.70 4.87 3.51
N PRO A 370 11.54 6.21 3.59
CA PRO A 370 10.50 6.94 2.87
C PRO A 370 10.44 6.65 1.36
N PHE A 371 11.60 6.44 0.73
CA PHE A 371 11.70 6.05 -0.69
C PHE A 371 10.84 4.80 -1.00
N TRP A 372 11.01 3.74 -0.23
CA TRP A 372 10.31 2.48 -0.42
C TRP A 372 8.81 2.59 -0.11
N VAL A 373 8.40 3.51 0.77
CA VAL A 373 6.98 3.82 1.01
C VAL A 373 6.36 4.48 -0.22
N VAL A 374 7.01 5.49 -0.81
CA VAL A 374 6.54 6.13 -2.05
C VAL A 374 6.51 5.13 -3.19
N PHE A 375 7.58 4.34 -3.37
CA PHE A 375 7.62 3.26 -4.37
C PHE A 375 6.45 2.29 -4.22
N ALA A 376 6.19 1.85 -2.99
CA ALA A 376 5.10 0.94 -2.68
C ALA A 376 3.72 1.49 -3.06
N ILE A 377 3.49 2.79 -2.81
CA ILE A 377 2.22 3.44 -3.13
C ILE A 377 2.06 3.62 -4.64
N VAL A 378 3.11 4.05 -5.35
CA VAL A 378 3.06 4.25 -6.80
C VAL A 378 2.84 2.92 -7.52
N VAL A 379 3.62 1.89 -7.19
CA VAL A 379 3.50 0.56 -7.81
C VAL A 379 2.20 -0.12 -7.39
N GLY A 380 1.88 -0.12 -6.09
CA GLY A 380 0.64 -0.70 -5.57
C GLY A 380 -0.60 -0.02 -6.15
N GLY A 381 -0.59 1.32 -6.18
CA GLY A 381 -1.64 2.13 -6.78
C GLY A 381 -1.83 1.89 -8.28
N GLY A 382 -0.73 1.77 -9.04
CA GLY A 382 -0.78 1.46 -10.47
C GLY A 382 -1.32 0.06 -10.78
N LEU A 383 -1.02 -0.93 -9.92
CA LEU A 383 -1.43 -2.32 -10.15
C LEU A 383 -2.84 -2.64 -9.65
N PHE A 384 -3.21 -2.13 -8.46
CA PHE A 384 -4.43 -2.52 -7.75
C PHE A 384 -5.28 -1.33 -7.28
N GLY A 385 -4.97 -0.11 -7.71
CA GLY A 385 -5.70 1.10 -7.31
C GLY A 385 -5.56 1.40 -5.82
N VAL A 386 -6.61 1.98 -5.23
CA VAL A 386 -6.64 2.39 -3.80
C VAL A 386 -6.29 1.23 -2.84
N PRO A 387 -6.85 0.00 -2.98
CA PRO A 387 -6.43 -1.13 -2.15
C PRO A 387 -4.93 -1.40 -2.22
N GLY A 388 -4.33 -1.26 -3.42
CA GLY A 388 -2.90 -1.41 -3.65
C GLY A 388 -2.04 -0.38 -2.94
N MET A 389 -2.52 0.86 -2.83
CA MET A 389 -1.81 1.92 -2.08
C MET A 389 -1.73 1.60 -0.57
N ILE A 390 -2.78 0.99 -0.02
CA ILE A 390 -2.86 0.63 1.40
C ILE A 390 -1.96 -0.59 1.69
N ILE A 391 -2.08 -1.65 0.89
CA ILE A 391 -1.33 -2.90 1.12
C ILE A 391 0.10 -2.87 0.57
N GLY A 392 0.42 -1.92 -0.31
CA GLY A 392 1.74 -1.84 -0.95
C GLY A 392 2.85 -1.68 0.06
N VAL A 393 2.66 -0.81 1.08
CA VAL A 393 3.67 -0.52 2.09
C VAL A 393 4.06 -1.78 2.89
N PRO A 394 3.11 -2.53 3.51
CA PRO A 394 3.46 -3.77 4.20
C PRO A 394 3.99 -4.86 3.25
N MET A 395 3.54 -4.89 1.98
CA MET A 395 4.12 -5.79 0.96
C MET A 395 5.61 -5.53 0.74
N VAL A 396 5.99 -4.28 0.46
CA VAL A 396 7.40 -3.90 0.25
C VAL A 396 8.22 -4.15 1.52
N SER A 397 7.66 -3.83 2.68
CA SER A 397 8.28 -4.11 3.99
C SER A 397 8.61 -5.60 4.15
N LEU A 398 7.65 -6.47 3.84
CA LEU A 398 7.83 -7.92 3.90
C LEU A 398 8.84 -8.41 2.85
N THR A 399 8.79 -7.91 1.63
CA THR A 399 9.74 -8.27 0.57
C THR A 399 11.17 -7.91 0.97
N LEU A 400 11.41 -6.70 1.47
CA LEU A 400 12.72 -6.27 1.96
C LEU A 400 13.18 -7.12 3.14
N TRP A 401 12.27 -7.47 4.06
CA TRP A 401 12.57 -8.36 5.17
C TRP A 401 12.99 -9.77 4.69
N VAL A 402 12.28 -10.34 3.71
CA VAL A 402 12.64 -11.65 3.12
C VAL A 402 13.99 -11.57 2.42
N ILE A 403 14.26 -10.53 1.62
CA ILE A 403 15.54 -10.33 0.93
C ILE A 403 16.68 -10.23 1.96
N LYS A 404 16.52 -9.40 2.99
CA LYS A 404 17.50 -9.27 4.08
C LYS A 404 17.75 -10.60 4.77
N ARG A 405 16.69 -11.33 5.10
CA ARG A 405 16.80 -12.64 5.76
C ARG A 405 17.56 -13.66 4.91
N ILE A 406 17.30 -13.69 3.60
CA ILE A 406 17.99 -14.58 2.66
C ILE A 406 19.46 -14.17 2.54
N ALA A 407 19.74 -12.87 2.39
CA ALA A 407 21.11 -12.36 2.35
C ALA A 407 21.90 -12.70 3.62
N ASP A 408 21.34 -12.42 4.80
CA ASP A 408 21.93 -12.75 6.10
C ASP A 408 22.22 -14.25 6.25
N HIS A 409 21.33 -15.10 5.75
CA HIS A 409 21.54 -16.55 5.76
C HIS A 409 22.74 -16.96 4.89
N TYR A 410 22.81 -16.47 3.64
CA TYR A 410 23.93 -16.78 2.75
C TYR A 410 25.26 -16.20 3.25
N LEU A 411 25.25 -15.01 3.85
CA LEU A 411 26.45 -14.42 4.46
C LEU A 411 26.96 -15.26 5.63
N ARG A 412 26.07 -15.77 6.49
CA ARG A 412 26.45 -16.70 7.58
C ARG A 412 27.04 -18.00 7.05
N VAL A 413 26.45 -18.57 6.00
CA VAL A 413 26.99 -19.78 5.35
C VAL A 413 28.38 -19.53 4.77
N LYS A 414 28.60 -18.33 4.19
CA LYS A 414 29.91 -17.89 3.68
C LYS A 414 30.87 -17.39 4.77
N LYS A 415 30.48 -17.41 6.05
CA LYS A 415 31.22 -16.83 7.19
C LYS A 415 31.61 -15.35 7.00
N MET A 416 30.80 -14.61 6.26
CA MET A 416 31.00 -13.18 6.00
C MET A 416 30.27 -12.32 7.04
N PRO A 417 30.71 -11.07 7.28
CA PRO A 417 30.02 -10.16 8.20
C PRO A 417 28.57 -9.92 7.77
N VAL A 418 27.64 -10.08 8.71
CA VAL A 418 26.19 -9.90 8.47
C VAL A 418 25.76 -8.43 8.51
N PRO A 419 26.27 -7.56 9.40
CA PRO A 419 25.80 -6.18 9.47
C PRO A 419 26.10 -5.43 8.17
N ALA A 420 25.06 -4.78 7.61
CA ALA A 420 25.19 -3.97 6.39
C ALA A 420 26.24 -2.84 6.51
N SER A 421 26.47 -2.32 7.72
CA SER A 421 27.51 -1.33 8.02
C SER A 421 28.93 -1.81 7.69
N SER A 422 29.16 -3.11 7.70
CA SER A 422 30.46 -3.70 7.32
C SER A 422 30.76 -3.49 5.83
N TYR A 423 29.72 -3.32 4.99
CA TYR A 423 29.83 -3.18 3.55
C TYR A 423 29.89 -1.72 3.07
N GLU A 424 29.57 -0.75 3.92
CA GLU A 424 29.51 0.67 3.54
C GLU A 424 30.85 1.21 2.98
N LYS A 425 31.97 0.66 3.47
CA LYS A 425 33.33 1.04 3.07
C LYS A 425 34.08 -0.08 2.38
N LEU A 426 33.40 -1.16 1.99
CA LEU A 426 34.04 -2.33 1.37
C LEU A 426 34.75 -1.93 0.07
N GLY A 427 36.05 -2.21 -0.01
CA GLY A 427 36.83 -2.17 -1.23
C GLY A 427 36.78 -3.52 -1.93
N TYR A 428 37.25 -4.56 -1.25
CA TYR A 428 37.12 -5.97 -1.66
C TYR A 428 37.19 -6.89 -0.44
N ILE A 429 36.74 -8.14 -0.60
CA ILE A 429 36.82 -9.18 0.44
C ILE A 429 37.99 -10.09 0.07
N ASP A 430 38.90 -10.33 1.02
CA ASP A 430 40.00 -11.27 0.82
C ASP A 430 39.45 -12.71 0.69
N PRO A 431 39.68 -13.41 -0.45
CA PRO A 431 39.19 -14.77 -0.67
C PRO A 431 39.73 -15.81 0.31
N ALA A 432 40.90 -15.57 0.92
CA ALA A 432 41.57 -16.53 1.80
C ALA A 432 41.16 -16.38 3.27
N THR A 433 41.00 -15.15 3.74
CA THR A 433 40.69 -14.85 5.15
C THR A 433 39.21 -14.50 5.38
N GLY A 434 38.49 -14.07 4.33
CA GLY A 434 37.14 -13.54 4.43
C GLY A 434 37.06 -12.13 5.02
N ASP A 435 38.22 -11.48 5.22
CA ASP A 435 38.30 -10.15 5.83
C ASP A 435 37.89 -9.04 4.86
N ILE A 436 37.24 -8.00 5.41
CA ILE A 436 36.77 -6.82 4.67
C ILE A 436 37.92 -5.83 4.56
N ILE A 437 38.41 -5.60 3.34
CA ILE A 437 39.46 -4.61 3.06
C ILE A 437 38.77 -3.33 2.53
N PRO A 438 38.90 -2.19 3.22
CA PRO A 438 38.19 -0.98 2.86
C PRO A 438 38.74 -0.34 1.58
N ARG A 439 37.89 0.34 0.81
CA ARG A 439 38.28 1.04 -0.42
C ARG A 439 39.33 2.12 -0.09
N GLN A 440 40.56 1.97 -0.58
CA GLN A 440 41.61 2.97 -0.40
C GLN A 440 41.16 4.30 -1.04
N GLY A 441 40.90 5.30 -0.20
CA GLY A 441 40.39 6.62 -0.61
C GLY A 441 39.63 7.37 0.49
N SER A 442 39.04 6.66 1.46
CA SER A 442 38.40 7.31 2.61
C SER A 442 39.41 7.66 3.70
N ARG A 443 40.34 8.57 3.41
CA ARG A 443 41.13 9.26 4.46
C ARG A 443 40.14 9.88 5.44
N LYS A 444 39.97 9.25 6.62
CA LYS A 444 39.40 9.90 7.80
C LYS A 444 40.19 11.20 8.01
N LYS A 445 39.62 12.35 7.64
CA LYS A 445 40.08 13.63 8.18
C LYS A 445 39.91 13.53 9.69
N LYS A 446 41.04 13.37 10.38
CA LYS A 446 41.34 13.78 11.76
C LYS A 446 40.10 14.28 12.55
N HIS A 447 39.35 13.38 13.17
CA HIS A 447 38.51 13.77 14.33
C HIS A 447 38.94 13.02 15.60
N ASN A 448 39.50 11.81 15.48
CA ASN A 448 40.06 11.09 16.63
C ASN A 448 41.38 11.71 17.16
N GLY A 449 42.19 12.34 16.30
CA GLY A 449 43.43 13.00 16.72
C GLY A 449 43.23 14.32 17.48
N ILE A 450 42.05 14.95 17.39
CA ILE A 450 41.73 16.16 18.16
C ILE A 450 41.27 15.75 19.57
N ILE A 451 40.48 14.68 19.70
CA ILE A 451 40.06 14.15 21.00
C ILE A 451 41.27 13.61 21.79
N GLU A 452 42.22 12.91 21.14
CA GLU A 452 43.48 12.49 21.80
C GLU A 452 44.42 13.67 22.15
N LYS A 453 44.47 14.73 21.32
CA LYS A 453 45.22 15.96 21.66
C LYS A 453 44.58 16.76 22.81
N ILE A 454 43.26 16.74 22.92
CA ILE A 454 42.53 17.41 24.02
C ILE A 454 42.66 16.61 25.33
N LEU A 455 42.60 15.27 25.26
CA LEU A 455 42.77 14.40 26.43
C LEU A 455 44.22 14.39 26.94
N SER A 456 45.22 14.45 26.05
CA SER A 456 46.64 14.59 26.45
C SER A 456 46.97 15.98 27.00
N LYS A 457 46.37 17.07 26.48
CA LYS A 457 46.52 18.41 27.05
C LYS A 457 45.86 18.58 28.43
N ARG A 458 44.80 17.82 28.75
CA ARG A 458 44.20 17.81 30.10
C ARG A 458 45.02 17.06 31.14
N LYS A 459 45.75 16.00 30.76
CA LYS A 459 46.64 15.27 31.69
C LYS A 459 47.90 16.05 32.11
N ASN A 460 48.37 17.00 31.30
CA ASN A 460 49.56 17.80 31.58
C ASN A 460 49.29 19.13 32.33
N LYS A 461 48.08 19.34 32.89
CA LYS A 461 47.71 20.57 33.61
C LYS A 461 47.27 20.35 35.06
N GLN A 462 47.68 19.25 35.70
CA GLN A 462 47.69 19.17 37.16
C GLN A 462 49.07 19.57 37.69
N PRO A 463 49.19 20.66 38.47
CA PRO A 463 50.46 21.00 39.10
C PRO A 463 50.76 20.00 40.21
N LYS A 464 51.99 19.48 40.23
CA LYS A 464 52.55 18.83 41.41
C LYS A 464 52.80 19.90 42.48
N LYS A 465 51.97 19.91 43.52
CA LYS A 465 52.36 19.98 44.94
C LYS A 465 51.11 19.90 45.80
#